data_AF-A0A6P8LDT5-F1
#
_entry.id   AF-A0A6P8LDT5-F1
#
_cell.length_a   1.000
_cell.length_b   1.000
_cell.length_c   1.000
_cell.angle_alpha   90.00
_cell.angle_beta   90.00
_cell.angle_gamma   90.00
#
_symmetry.space_group_name_H-M   'P 1'
#
loop_
_entity.id
_entity.type
_entity.pdbx_description
1 polymer ?
#
loop_
_entity_poly.entity_id
_entity_poly.type
_entity_poly.pdbx_seq_one_letter_code
_entity_poly.pdbx_strand_id
1 'polypeptide(L)' 'MASTMLREAALKSPKQLYKFLLRECGKLPKEAQGFYRHSVKQSFKQHLIEPDEERIQQIMKKAVQDAEWIVKKH' A
#
# COMPACT_ATOMS: atom_id res chain seq x y z
N MET A 1 5.50 -10.49 14.77
CA MET A 1 5.20 -11.75 14.05
C MET A 1 4.14 -11.55 12.96
N ALA A 2 2.85 -11.35 13.29
CA ALA A 2 1.78 -11.25 12.27
C ALA A 2 1.89 -10.04 11.31
N SER A 3 2.35 -8.88 11.81
CA SER A 3 2.57 -7.68 10.99
C SER A 3 3.64 -7.89 9.90
N THR A 4 4.72 -8.61 10.22
CA THR A 4 5.82 -8.90 9.29
C THR A 4 5.37 -9.81 8.15
N MET A 5 4.63 -10.88 8.47
CA MET A 5 4.10 -11.81 7.45
C MET A 5 3.10 -11.14 6.50
N LEU A 6 2.31 -10.17 6.99
CA LEU A 6 1.40 -9.40 6.15
C LEU A 6 2.14 -8.48 5.17
N ARG A 7 3.30 -7.93 5.56
CA ARG A 7 4.15 -7.12 4.68
C ARG A 7 4.76 -7.97 3.56
N GLU A 8 5.33 -9.12 3.91
CA GLU A 8 5.88 -10.05 2.93
C GLU A 8 4.81 -10.54 1.96
N ALA A 9 3.60 -10.83 2.46
CA ALA A 9 2.47 -11.20 1.62
C ALA A 9 2.04 -10.06 0.68
N ALA A 10 2.12 -8.80 1.12
CA ALA A 10 1.79 -7.63 0.29
C ALA A 10 2.71 -7.52 -0.93
N LEU A 11 3.98 -7.92 -0.81
CA LEU A 11 4.97 -7.83 -1.88
C LEU A 11 4.87 -8.95 -2.94
N LYS A 12 4.03 -9.98 -2.70
CA LYS A 12 3.86 -11.10 -3.65
C LYS A 12 3.14 -10.71 -4.93
N SER A 13 2.29 -9.69 -4.91
CA SER A 13 1.59 -9.19 -6.11
C SER A 13 0.96 -7.82 -5.88
N PRO A 14 0.73 -7.01 -6.93
CA PRO A 14 0.00 -5.76 -6.82
C PRO A 14 -1.39 -5.92 -6.17
N LYS A 15 -2.08 -7.03 -6.44
CA LYS A 15 -3.38 -7.34 -5.84
C LYS A 15 -3.31 -7.53 -4.32
N GLN A 16 -2.26 -8.20 -3.81
CA GLN A 16 -2.07 -8.37 -2.37
C GLN A 16 -1.68 -7.05 -1.71
N LEU A 17 -0.81 -6.26 -2.36
CA LEU A 17 -0.47 -4.92 -1.91
C LEU A 17 -1.71 -4.03 -1.79
N TYR A 18 -2.59 -4.02 -2.80
CA TYR A 18 -3.81 -3.22 -2.77
C TYR A 18 -4.70 -3.56 -1.57
N LYS A 19 -4.90 -4.87 -1.30
CA LYS A 19 -5.66 -5.32 -0.12
C LYS A 19 -4.99 -4.93 1.19
N PHE A 20 -3.67 -5.05 1.27
CA PHE A 20 -2.88 -4.63 2.42
C PHE A 20 -3.07 -3.13 2.71
N LEU A 21 -2.87 -2.27 1.71
CA LEU A 21 -2.99 -0.81 1.88
C LEU A 21 -4.41 -0.38 2.30
N LEU A 22 -5.45 -1.03 1.77
CA LEU A 22 -6.83 -0.76 2.21
C LEU A 22 -7.11 -1.18 3.66
N ARG A 23 -6.41 -2.20 4.18
CA ARG A 23 -6.47 -2.57 5.60
C ARG A 23 -5.72 -1.54 6.45
N GLU A 24 -4.55 -1.09 6.03
CA GLU A 24 -3.79 -0.04 6.73
C GLU A 24 -4.58 1.27 6.80
N CYS A 25 -5.28 1.66 5.73
CA CYS A 25 -6.20 2.81 5.76
C CYS A 25 -7.30 2.68 6.83
N GLY A 26 -7.68 1.45 7.20
CA GLY A 26 -8.67 1.21 8.26
C GLY A 26 -8.16 1.51 9.66
N LYS A 27 -6.83 1.58 9.86
CA LYS A 27 -6.19 1.93 11.14
C LYS A 27 -6.11 3.43 11.39
N LEU A 28 -6.31 4.23 10.34
CA LEU A 28 -6.22 5.69 10.41
C LEU A 28 -7.47 6.29 11.08
N PRO A 29 -7.37 7.54 11.59
CA PRO A 29 -8.53 8.30 12.05
C PRO A 29 -9.62 8.38 10.98
N LYS A 30 -10.89 8.41 11.39
CA LYS A 30 -12.06 8.25 10.50
C LYS A 30 -12.09 9.28 9.38
N GLU A 31 -11.72 10.51 9.70
CA GLU A 31 -11.60 11.66 8.82
C GLU A 31 -10.52 11.48 7.74
N ALA A 32 -9.44 10.74 8.05
CA ALA A 32 -8.32 10.53 7.13
C ALA A 32 -8.53 9.31 6.21
N GLN A 33 -9.33 8.31 6.61
CA GLN A 33 -9.47 7.05 5.87
C GLN A 33 -9.94 7.27 4.43
N GLY A 34 -10.86 8.20 4.20
CA GLY A 34 -11.42 8.50 2.87
C GLY A 34 -10.35 9.01 1.90
N PHE A 35 -9.54 9.97 2.35
CA PHE A 35 -8.42 10.53 1.58
C PHE A 35 -7.42 9.44 1.17
N TYR A 36 -6.95 8.64 2.13
CA TYR A 36 -5.95 7.62 1.84
C TYR A 36 -6.48 6.47 0.99
N ARG A 37 -7.75 6.04 1.17
CA ARG A 37 -8.39 5.06 0.27
C ARG A 37 -8.47 5.58 -1.16
N HIS A 38 -8.76 6.87 -1.36
CA HIS A 38 -8.75 7.47 -2.69
C HIS A 38 -7.32 7.53 -3.26
N SER A 39 -6.36 7.97 -2.47
CA SER A 39 -4.95 8.05 -2.87
C SER A 39 -4.40 6.70 -3.34
N VAL A 40 -4.66 5.62 -2.58
CA VAL A 40 -4.29 4.24 -2.98
C VAL A 40 -4.88 3.87 -4.33
N LYS A 41 -6.18 4.15 -4.57
CA LYS A 41 -6.82 3.85 -5.86
C LYS A 41 -6.19 4.62 -7.02
N GLN A 42 -5.86 5.90 -6.82
CA GLN A 42 -5.28 6.73 -7.87
C GLN A 42 -3.85 6.30 -8.20
N SER A 43 -3.03 6.01 -7.19
CA SER A 43 -1.67 5.53 -7.39
C SER A 43 -1.62 4.23 -8.19
N PHE A 44 -2.54 3.27 -7.93
CA PHE A 44 -2.62 2.04 -8.72
C PHE A 44 -2.97 2.29 -10.19
N LYS A 45 -3.84 3.26 -10.48
CA LYS A 45 -4.15 3.64 -11.87
C LYS A 45 -2.95 4.24 -12.59
N GLN A 46 -2.13 5.02 -11.88
CA GLN A 46 -0.94 5.66 -12.46
C GLN A 46 0.11 4.64 -12.93
N HIS A 47 0.19 3.47 -12.31
CA HIS A 47 1.18 2.43 -12.63
C HIS A 47 0.62 1.27 -13.47
N LEU A 48 -0.58 1.43 -14.05
CA LEU A 48 -1.26 0.34 -14.77
C LEU A 48 -0.46 -0.19 -15.97
N ILE A 49 0.30 0.69 -16.62
CA ILE A 49 1.05 0.39 -17.85
C ILE A 49 2.55 0.21 -17.62
N GLU A 50 3.01 0.17 -16.37
CA GLU A 50 4.43 -0.07 -16.05
C GLU A 50 4.81 -1.51 -16.42
N PRO A 51 5.69 -1.75 -17.41
CA PRO A 51 6.03 -3.10 -17.83
C PRO A 51 7.23 -3.68 -17.07
N ASP A 52 8.04 -2.84 -16.40
CA ASP A 52 9.27 -3.27 -15.72
C ASP A 52 8.94 -3.89 -14.35
N GLU A 53 9.23 -5.18 -14.22
CA GLU A 53 9.02 -5.95 -12.99
C GLU A 53 9.85 -5.41 -11.81
N GLU A 54 11.09 -4.99 -12.04
CA GLU A 54 11.93 -4.42 -10.99
C GLU A 54 11.36 -3.10 -10.50
N ARG A 55 10.91 -2.26 -11.45
CA ARG A 55 10.26 -0.99 -11.15
C ARG A 55 8.97 -1.19 -10.36
N ILE A 56 8.13 -2.16 -10.74
CA ILE A 56 6.94 -2.56 -9.99
C ILE A 56 7.32 -2.95 -8.57
N GLN A 57 8.34 -3.80 -8.38
CA GLN A 57 8.77 -4.23 -7.06
C GLN A 57 9.27 -3.06 -6.20
N GLN A 58 9.99 -2.10 -6.77
CA GLN A 58 10.42 -0.90 -6.07
C GLN A 58 9.23 -0.04 -5.62
N ILE A 59 8.25 0.20 -6.51
CA ILE A 59 7.02 0.93 -6.18
C ILE A 59 6.28 0.24 -5.04
N MET A 60 6.15 -1.08 -5.12
CA MET A 60 5.44 -1.87 -4.11
C MET A 60 6.13 -1.79 -2.74
N LYS A 61 7.47 -1.93 -2.69
CA LYS A 61 8.25 -1.79 -1.44
C LYS A 61 8.11 -0.39 -0.85
N LYS A 62 8.17 0.65 -1.69
CA LYS A 62 8.00 2.03 -1.27
C LYS A 62 6.61 2.29 -0.70
N ALA A 63 5.56 1.79 -1.35
CA ALA A 63 4.18 1.93 -0.88
C ALA A 63 3.96 1.29 0.51
N VAL A 64 4.59 0.14 0.78
CA VAL A 64 4.54 -0.48 2.12
C VAL A 64 5.21 0.41 3.16
N GLN A 65 6.41 0.92 2.89
CA GLN A 65 7.13 1.81 3.79
C GLN A 65 6.35 3.11 4.08
N ASP A 66 5.75 3.70 3.05
CA ASP A 66 4.97 4.93 3.18
C ASP A 66 3.71 4.70 4.02
N ALA A 67 3.01 3.58 3.80
CA ALA A 67 1.84 3.20 4.61
C ALA A 67 2.20 3.04 6.09
N GLU A 68 3.33 2.40 6.40
CA GLU A 68 3.80 2.25 7.77
C GLU A 68 4.11 3.58 8.44
N TRP A 69 4.78 4.48 7.71
CA TRP A 69 5.08 5.81 8.22
C TRP A 69 3.81 6.62 8.48
N ILE A 70 2.83 6.57 7.57
CA ILE A 70 1.54 7.24 7.74
C ILE A 70 0.79 6.68 8.95
N VAL A 71 0.69 5.36 9.09
CA VAL A 71 0.01 4.73 10.23
C VAL A 71 0.71 5.03 11.55
N LYS A 72 2.05 5.15 11.57
CA LYS A 72 2.80 5.50 12.78
C LYS A 72 2.69 7.00 13.13
N LYS A 73 2.49 7.86 12.14
CA LYS A 73 2.35 9.31 12.32
C LYS A 73 1.03 9.67 13.01
N HIS A 74 -0.03 8.90 12.77
CA HIS A 74 -1.35 9.08 13.35
C HIS A 74 -1.53 8.22 14.60
#